data_AF-A0A538EN51-F1
#
_entry.id   AF-A0A538EN51-F1
#
_cell.length_a   1.000
_cell.length_b   1.000
_cell.length_c   1.000
_cell.angle_alpha   90.00
_cell.angle_beta   90.00
_cell.angle_gamma   90.00
#
_symmetry.space_group_name_H-M   'P 1'
#
loop_
_entity.id
_entity.type
_entity.pdbx_description
1 polymer ?
#
loop_
_entity_poly.entity_id
_entity_poly.type
_entity_poly.pdbx_seq_one_letter_code
_entity_poly.pdbx_strand_id
1 'polypeptide(L)'
;MIEQEQLTYEAAAARIEEIIKRLDSGEAGLRETLDLCREGRELVDHCATELEAVGRGLEELRLDELVERLEAGRPNGAGAS
;
A
#
# COMPACT_ATOMS: atom_id res chain seq x y z
N MET A 1 8.72 -27.08 -4.86
CA MET A 1 8.39 -25.71 -5.26
C MET A 1 8.99 -24.82 -4.20
N ILE A 2 9.90 -23.91 -4.57
CA ILE A 2 10.40 -22.91 -3.64
C ILE A 2 9.41 -21.75 -3.75
N GLU A 3 8.58 -21.55 -2.74
CA GLU A 3 7.79 -20.34 -2.60
C GLU A 3 8.80 -19.20 -2.51
N GLN A 4 8.82 -18.34 -3.53
CA GLN A 4 9.52 -17.06 -3.43
C GLN A 4 8.83 -16.33 -2.29
N GLU A 5 9.52 -16.14 -1.16
CA GLU A 5 9.01 -15.36 -0.03
C GLU A 5 8.69 -13.96 -0.54
N GLN A 6 7.41 -13.74 -0.88
CA GLN A 6 6.91 -12.44 -1.26
C GLN A 6 7.13 -11.55 -0.05
N LEU A 7 7.94 -10.51 -0.23
CA LEU A 7 8.11 -9.48 0.78
C LEU A 7 6.73 -8.91 1.10
N THR A 8 6.32 -9.00 2.36
CA THR A 8 5.05 -8.44 2.84
C THR A 8 5.24 -7.00 3.31
N TYR A 9 4.13 -6.25 3.40
CA TYR A 9 4.13 -4.90 3.97
C TYR A 9 4.75 -4.86 5.38
N GLU A 10 4.37 -5.80 6.25
CA GLU A 10 4.86 -5.85 7.63
C GLU A 10 6.36 -6.17 7.68
N ALA A 11 6.82 -7.09 6.83
CA ALA A 11 8.24 -7.44 6.74
C ALA A 11 9.06 -6.25 6.21
N ALA A 12 8.55 -5.54 5.20
CA ALA A 12 9.18 -4.35 4.66
C ALA A 12 9.24 -3.21 5.70
N ALA A 13 8.15 -2.98 6.43
CA ALA A 13 8.09 -1.99 7.50
C ALA A 13 9.07 -2.31 8.65
N ALA A 14 9.10 -3.57 9.10
CA ALA A 14 10.06 -4.01 10.11
C ALA A 14 11.51 -3.81 9.66
N ARG A 15 11.80 -4.11 8.39
CA ARG A 15 13.14 -3.90 7.82
C ARG A 15 13.51 -2.41 7.73
N ILE A 16 12.58 -1.54 7.36
CA ILE A 16 12.79 -0.09 7.38
C ILE A 16 13.16 0.39 8.79
N GLU A 17 12.49 -0.10 9.84
CA GLU A 17 12.83 0.26 11.22
C GLU A 17 14.25 -0.18 11.62
N GLU A 18 14.70 -1.36 11.17
CA GLU A 18 16.07 -1.81 11.39
C GLU A 18 17.09 -0.90 10.68
N ILE A 19 16.81 -0.52 9.44
CA ILE A 19 17.63 0.41 8.67
C ILE A 19 17.73 1.75 9.39
N ILE A 20 16.62 2.30 9.86
CA ILE A 20 16.59 3.56 10.62
C ILE A 20 17.45 3.44 11.88
N LYS A 21 17.27 2.37 12.67
CA LYS A 21 18.07 2.13 13.89
C LYS A 21 19.57 2.06 13.57
N ARG A 22 19.94 1.44 12.44
CA ARG A 22 21.34 1.33 12.02
C ARG A 22 21.92 2.68 11.58
N LEU A 23 21.15 3.48 10.85
CA LEU A 23 21.56 4.81 10.40
C LEU A 23 21.68 5.79 11.59
N ASP A 24 20.71 5.75 12.52
CA ASP A 24 20.69 6.59 13.71
C ASP A 24 21.83 6.30 14.69
N SER A 25 22.40 5.08 14.65
CA SER A 25 23.56 4.76 15.47
C SER A 25 24.81 5.57 15.08
N GLY A 26 24.85 6.10 13.85
CA GLY A 26 25.97 6.89 13.32
C GLY A 26 27.27 6.09 13.11
N GLU A 27 27.23 4.78 13.34
CA GLU A 27 28.38 3.87 13.20
C GLU A 27 28.46 3.24 11.81
N ALA A 28 27.48 3.50 10.94
CA ALA A 28 27.50 3.05 9.56
C ALA A 28 28.53 3.86 8.75
N GLY A 29 29.42 3.15 8.05
CA GLY A 29 30.37 3.78 7.13
C GLY A 29 29.67 4.28 5.87
N LEU A 30 30.27 5.23 5.14
CA LEU A 30 29.67 5.85 3.94
C LEU A 30 29.06 4.86 2.94
N ARG A 31 29.76 3.76 2.65
CA ARG A 31 29.30 2.75 1.70
C ARG A 31 28.08 1.98 2.23
N GLU A 32 28.12 1.61 3.51
CA GLU A 32 27.00 0.97 4.19
C GLU A 32 25.77 1.90 4.24
N THR A 33 25.97 3.18 4.57
CA THR A 33 24.90 4.19 4.54
C THR A 33 24.24 4.28 3.17
N LEU A 34 25.03 4.27 2.08
CA LEU A 34 24.49 4.29 0.72
C LEU A 34 23.66 3.05 0.39
N ASP A 35 24.12 1.87 0.80
CA ASP A 35 23.43 0.61 0.57
C ASP A 35 22.13 0.56 1.39
N LEU A 36 22.17 0.95 2.67
CA LEU A 36 21.00 1.06 3.56
C LEU A 36 19.96 2.05 3.05
N CYS A 37 20.39 3.22 2.55
CA CYS A 37 19.46 4.21 1.99
C CYS A 37 18.80 3.72 0.69
N ARG A 38 19.53 2.96 -0.13
CA ARG A 38 18.98 2.36 -1.35
C ARG A 38 17.94 1.30 -0.99
N GLU A 39 18.28 0.39 -0.08
CA GLU A 39 17.37 -0.63 0.41
C GLU A 39 16.11 0.01 1.01
N GLY A 40 16.28 1.00 1.90
CA GLY A 40 15.16 1.72 2.51
C GLY A 40 14.24 2.36 1.48
N ARG A 41 14.80 2.90 0.38
CA ARG A 41 14.00 3.46 -0.72
C ARG A 41 13.15 2.39 -1.41
N GLU A 42 13.74 1.25 -1.75
CA GLU A 42 13.02 0.15 -2.41
C GLU A 42 11.89 -0.39 -1.52
N LEU A 43 12.12 -0.50 -0.22
CA LEU A 43 11.11 -0.92 0.75
C LEU A 43 9.97 0.09 0.89
N VAL A 44 10.26 1.39 0.92
CA VAL A 44 9.24 2.45 0.96
C VAL A 44 8.38 2.43 -0.30
N ASP A 45 8.99 2.26 -1.48
CA ASP A 45 8.27 2.18 -2.75
C ASP A 45 7.34 0.94 -2.79
N HIS A 46 7.80 -0.19 -2.23
CA HIS A 46 6.96 -1.39 -2.05
C HIS A 46 5.76 -1.12 -1.13
N CYS A 47 5.98 -0.57 0.06
CA CYS A 47 4.91 -0.23 1.00
C CYS A 47 3.90 0.75 0.39
N ALA A 48 4.36 1.76 -0.35
CA ALA A 48 3.49 2.71 -1.02
C ALA A 48 2.59 2.03 -2.07
N THR A 49 3.14 1.08 -2.83
CA THR A 49 2.40 0.32 -3.85
C THR A 49 1.29 -0.53 -3.21
N GLU A 50 1.60 -1.23 -2.12
CA GLU A 50 0.62 -2.02 -1.37
C GLU A 50 -0.52 -1.15 -0.83
N LEU A 51 -0.18 -0.01 -0.21
CA LEU A 51 -1.17 0.94 0.31
C LEU A 51 -2.03 1.55 -0.80
N GLU A 52 -1.46 1.83 -1.98
CA GLU A 52 -2.22 2.32 -3.13
C GLU A 52 -3.22 1.27 -3.64
N ALA A 53 -2.83 0.00 -3.69
CA ALA A 53 -3.71 -1.10 -4.07
C ALA A 53 -4.90 -1.23 -3.10
N VAL A 54 -4.63 -1.17 -1.79
CA VAL A 54 -5.69 -1.14 -0.77
C VAL A 54 -6.58 0.09 -0.92
N GLY A 55 -5.99 1.26 -1.16
CA GLY A 55 -6.71 2.51 -1.36
C GLY A 55 -7.69 2.45 -2.54
N ARG A 56 -7.25 1.92 -3.68
CA ARG A 56 -8.13 1.72 -4.86
C ARG A 56 -9.30 0.79 -4.55
N GLY A 57 -9.04 -0.34 -3.87
CA GLY A 57 -10.10 -1.28 -3.50
C GLY A 57 -11.17 -0.66 -2.59
N LEU A 58 -10.76 0.21 -1.66
CA LEU A 58 -11.70 0.96 -0.81
C LEU A 58 -12.51 2.00 -1.59
N GLU A 59 -11.90 2.65 -2.59
CA GLU A 59 -12.59 3.60 -3.45
C GLU A 59 -13.65 2.91 -4.32
N GLU A 60 -13.32 1.76 -4.93
CA GLU A 60 -14.26 0.94 -5.70
C GLU A 60 -15.47 0.52 -4.86
N LEU A 61 -15.24 0.00 -3.65
CA LEU A 61 -16.33 -0.38 -2.74
C LEU A 61 -17.27 0.79 -2.43
N ARG A 62 -16.71 1.98 -2.20
CA ARG A 62 -17.49 3.19 -1.93
C ARG A 62 -18.30 3.65 -3.16
N LEU A 63 -17.77 3.45 -4.36
CA LEU A 63 -18.50 3.74 -5.60
C LEU A 63 -19.69 2.78 -5.76
N ASP A 64 -19.49 1.48 -5.52
CA ASP A 64 -20.54 0.47 -5.61
C ASP A 64 -21.70 0.79 -4.65
N GLU A 65 -21.40 1.13 -3.39
CA GLU A 65 -22.41 1.58 -2.41
C GLU A 65 -23.21 2.80 -2.89
N LEU A 66 -22.57 3.73 -3.60
CA LEU A 66 -23.24 4.91 -4.13
C LEU A 66 -24.17 4.56 -5.29
N VAL A 67 -23.75 3.64 -6.16
CA VAL A 67 -24.57 3.12 -7.27
C VAL A 67 -25.83 2.45 -6.73
N GLU A 68 -25.69 1.55 -5.76
CA GLU A 68 -26.84 0.86 -5.14
C GLU A 68 -27.86 1.85 -4.56
N ARG A 69 -27.38 2.90 -3.89
CA ARG A 69 -28.25 3.95 -3.33
C ARG A 69 -28.98 4.75 -4.40
N LEU A 70 -28.32 5.06 -5.52
CA LEU A 70 -28.94 5.77 -6.64
C LEU A 70 -29.98 4.91 -7.35
N GLU A 71 -29.72 3.61 -7.52
CA GLU A 71 -30.67 2.65 -8.09
C GLU A 71 -31.88 2.46 -7.18
N ALA A 72 -31.67 2.32 -5.87
CA ALA A 72 -32.75 2.22 -4.89
C ALA A 72 -33.60 3.51 -4.80
N GLY A 73 -33.01 4.67 -5.09
CA GLY A 73 -33.67 5.97 -5.08
C GLY A 73 -34.37 6.36 -6.39
N ARG A 74 -34.22 5.59 -7.47
CA ARG A 74 -34.89 5.88 -8.75
C ARG A 74 -36.36 5.45 -8.65
N PRO A 75 -37.35 6.38 -8.66
CA PRO A 75 -38.74 5.98 -8.72
C PRO A 75 -38.95 5.22 -10.03
N ASN A 76 -39.46 4.01 -9.91
CA ASN A 76 -39.82 3.17 -11.04
C ASN A 76 -40.67 4.00 -12.01
N GLY A 77 -40.26 4.08 -13.27
CA GLY A 77 -40.96 4.84 -14.31
C GLY A 77 -42.35 4.25 -14.57
N ALA A 78 -43.31 4.61 -13.73
CA ALA A 78 -44.73 4.42 -13.97
C ALA A 78 -45.28 5.73 -14.55
N GLY A 79 -45.51 5.72 -15.86
CA GLY A 79 -46.14 6.85 -16.56
C GLY A 79 -45.89 6.90 -18.06
N ALA A 80 -45.61 5.78 -18.73
CA ALA A 80 -45.85 5.67 -20.17
C ALA A 80 -47.32 5.28 -20.36
N SER A 81 -48.19 6.25 -20.63
CA SER A 81 -49.43 6.17 -21.44
C SER A 81 -50.08 7.54 -21.51
#